data_AF-L9X454-F1
#
_entry.id   AF-L9X454-F1
#
_cell.length_a   1.000
_cell.length_b   1.000
_cell.length_c   1.000
_cell.angle_alpha   90.00
_cell.angle_beta   90.00
_cell.angle_gamma   90.00
#
_symmetry.space_group_name_H-M   'P 1'
#
loop_
_entity.id
_entity.type
_entity.pdbx_description
1 polymer ?
#
loop_
_entity_poly.entity_id
_entity_poly.type
_entity_poly.pdbx_seq_one_letter_code
_entity_poly.pdbx_strand_id
1 'polypeptide(L)'
;MTCEVVEVHTDDLSRERFKILQKIIGHPEHLPTLKELDYFMLDVNSSTIRNHLETLVDTSLVARVTLPEDQRTRDNPHVFYCLPKRGEQRWKTRTY
;
A
#
# COMPACT_ATOMS: atom_id res chain seq x y z
N MET A 1 19.36 -9.56 -1.72
CA MET A 1 18.71 -8.82 -0.62
C MET A 1 17.69 -9.75 0.00
N THR A 2 18.05 -10.35 1.13
CA THR A 2 17.18 -11.20 1.93
C THR A 2 16.23 -10.30 2.72
N CYS A 3 14.93 -10.34 2.41
CA CYS A 3 13.92 -9.80 3.30
C CYS A 3 13.87 -10.69 4.54
N GLU A 4 14.37 -10.20 5.67
CA GLU A 4 14.06 -10.80 6.96
C GLU A 4 12.56 -10.72 7.19
N VAL A 5 11.97 -11.86 7.55
CA VAL A 5 10.57 -11.94 7.94
C VAL A 5 10.46 -11.40 9.36
N VAL A 6 10.04 -10.15 9.50
CA VAL A 6 9.67 -9.59 10.80
C VAL A 6 8.39 -10.30 11.25
N GLU A 7 8.43 -10.97 12.41
CA GLU A 7 7.22 -11.48 13.07
C GLU A 7 6.41 -10.28 13.56
N VAL A 8 5.44 -9.84 12.75
CA VAL A 8 4.54 -8.76 13.15
C VAL A 8 3.44 -9.36 14.00
N HIS A 9 3.43 -9.05 15.29
CA HIS A 9 2.30 -9.36 16.16
C HIS A 9 1.08 -8.56 15.67
N THR A 10 0.04 -9.27 15.26
CA THR A 10 -1.19 -8.65 14.73
C THR A 10 -1.95 -7.84 15.78
N ASP A 11 -1.62 -8.00 17.06
CA ASP A 11 -2.24 -7.31 18.19
C ASP A 11 -1.93 -5.81 18.25
N ASP A 12 -0.89 -5.33 17.54
CA ASP A 12 -0.52 -3.90 17.48
C ASP A 12 -1.22 -3.10 16.36
N LEU A 13 -2.10 -3.73 15.56
CA LEU A 13 -2.81 -3.03 14.49
C LEU A 13 -4.02 -2.25 15.03
N SER A 14 -4.03 -0.94 14.76
CA SER A 14 -5.24 -0.14 14.97
C SER A 14 -6.36 -0.56 14.02
N ARG A 15 -7.60 -0.22 14.37
CA ARG A 15 -8.78 -0.51 13.55
C ARG A 15 -8.62 0.05 12.13
N GLU A 16 -8.04 1.23 11.98
CA GLU A 16 -7.79 1.91 10.71
C GLU A 16 -6.72 1.20 9.89
N ARG A 17 -5.62 0.78 10.51
CA ARG A 17 -4.57 -0.03 9.85
C ARG A 17 -5.14 -1.35 9.33
N PHE A 18 -6.00 -2.00 10.11
CA PHE A 18 -6.69 -3.21 9.69
C PHE A 18 -7.63 -2.95 8.49
N LYS A 19 -8.42 -1.86 8.53
CA LYS A 19 -9.25 -1.46 7.38
C LYS A 19 -8.41 -1.22 6.11
N ILE A 20 -7.26 -0.55 6.23
CA ILE A 20 -6.35 -0.31 5.09
C ILE A 20 -5.88 -1.64 4.50
N LEU A 21 -5.45 -2.60 5.33
CA LEU A 21 -5.04 -3.92 4.86
C LEU A 21 -6.19 -4.65 4.14
N GLN A 22 -7.40 -4.63 4.70
CA GLN A 22 -8.57 -5.21 4.05
C GLN A 22 -8.85 -4.56 2.70
N LYS A 23 -8.67 -3.24 2.58
CA LYS A 23 -8.83 -2.53 1.29
C LYS A 23 -7.77 -2.92 0.28
N ILE A 24 -6.52 -3.10 0.70
CA ILE A 24 -5.44 -3.59 -0.18
C ILE A 24 -5.75 -5.03 -0.64
N ILE A 25 -6.15 -5.91 0.26
CA ILE A 25 -6.49 -7.31 -0.06
C ILE A 25 -7.71 -7.38 -0.97
N GLY A 26 -8.74 -6.58 -0.71
CA GLY A 26 -9.97 -6.55 -1.51
C GLY A 26 -9.89 -5.74 -2.80
N HIS A 27 -8.79 -5.02 -3.05
CA HIS A 27 -8.63 -4.25 -4.27
C HIS A 27 -8.42 -5.18 -5.46
N PRO A 28 -9.12 -4.99 -6.61
CA PRO A 28 -9.01 -5.89 -7.77
C PRO A 28 -7.59 -6.13 -8.27
N GLU A 29 -6.74 -5.10 -8.17
CA GLU A 29 -5.33 -5.18 -8.57
C GLU A 29 -4.37 -5.35 -7.39
N HIS A 30 -4.87 -5.42 -6.15
CA HIS A 30 -4.07 -5.45 -4.91
C HIS A 30 -3.05 -4.29 -4.78
N LEU A 31 -3.30 -3.19 -5.47
CA LEU A 31 -2.42 -2.04 -5.64
C LEU A 31 -3.21 -0.71 -5.50
N PRO A 32 -3.99 -0.47 -4.43
CA PRO A 32 -4.66 0.80 -4.28
C PRO A 32 -3.68 1.95 -4.08
N THR A 33 -4.15 3.14 -4.45
CA THR A 33 -3.47 4.42 -4.27
C THR A 33 -3.96 5.11 -2.99
N LEU A 34 -3.22 6.11 -2.50
CA LEU A 34 -3.67 6.92 -1.36
C LEU A 34 -5.04 7.57 -1.63
N LYS A 35 -5.26 8.04 -2.86
CA LYS A 35 -6.52 8.69 -3.27
C LYS A 35 -7.71 7.72 -3.25
N GLU A 36 -7.51 6.48 -3.67
CA GLU A 36 -8.55 5.45 -3.59
C GLU A 36 -8.84 5.07 -2.14
N LEU A 37 -7.80 4.92 -1.31
CA LEU A 37 -7.99 4.66 0.11
C LEU A 37 -8.76 5.78 0.81
N ASP A 38 -8.43 7.04 0.53
CA ASP A 38 -9.17 8.23 1.01
C ASP A 38 -10.63 8.22 0.56
N TYR A 39 -10.90 7.88 -0.70
CA TYR A 39 -12.26 7.74 -1.21
C TYR A 39 -13.07 6.65 -0.47
N PHE A 40 -12.43 5.53 -0.10
CA PHE A 40 -13.11 4.42 0.58
C PHE A 40 -13.19 4.58 2.11
N MET A 41 -12.31 5.36 2.71
CA MET A 41 -12.21 5.54 4.16
C MET A 41 -12.76 6.90 4.57
N LEU A 42 -14.06 7.12 4.37
CA LEU A 42 -14.73 8.41 4.59
C LEU A 42 -14.63 8.94 6.03
N ASP A 43 -14.38 8.06 7.00
CA ASP A 43 -14.22 8.38 8.42
C ASP A 43 -12.78 8.76 8.81
N VAL A 44 -11.81 8.69 7.88
CA VAL A 44 -10.39 8.95 8.14
C VAL A 44 -9.84 9.87 7.05
N ASN A 45 -9.19 10.98 7.45
CA ASN A 45 -8.61 11.89 6.46
C ASN A 45 -7.34 11.32 5.80
N SER A 46 -7.05 11.78 4.57
CA SER A 46 -5.85 11.44 3.79
C SER A 46 -4.53 11.46 4.58
N SER A 47 -4.31 12.46 5.43
CA SER A 47 -3.05 12.60 6.18
C SER A 47 -2.90 11.48 7.21
N THR A 48 -3.99 11.13 7.91
CA THR A 48 -4.02 10.02 8.85
C THR A 48 -3.85 8.68 8.12
N ILE A 49 -4.50 8.49 6.97
CA ILE A 49 -4.30 7.30 6.13
C ILE A 49 -2.83 7.16 5.72
N ARG A 50 -2.20 8.26 5.31
CA ARG A 50 -0.77 8.28 4.95
C ARG A 50 0.11 7.85 6.13
N ASN A 51 -0.11 8.40 7.32
CA ASN A 51 0.67 8.02 8.51
C ASN A 51 0.51 6.52 8.84
N HIS A 52 -0.71 5.99 8.72
CA HIS A 52 -0.94 4.56 8.90
C HIS A 52 -0.22 3.71 7.85
N LEU A 53 -0.23 4.13 6.58
CA LEU A 53 0.51 3.45 5.52
C LEU A 53 2.02 3.49 5.75
N GLU A 54 2.57 4.62 6.22
CA GLU A 54 3.98 4.73 6.58
C GLU A 54 4.33 3.73 7.70
N THR A 55 3.51 3.63 8.76
CA THR A 55 3.70 2.61 9.81
C THR A 55 3.62 1.17 9.26
N LEU A 56 2.69 0.89 8.33
CA LEU A 56 2.55 -0.44 7.74
C LEU A 56 3.72 -0.79 6.81
N VAL A 57 4.32 0.21 6.18
CA VAL A 57 5.55 0.04 5.38
C VAL A 57 6.74 -0.22 6.28
N ASP A 58 6.87 0.53 7.38
CA ASP A 58 7.97 0.37 8.34
C ASP A 58 7.95 -1.02 9.00
N THR A 59 6.76 -1.57 9.26
CA THR A 59 6.58 -2.93 9.78
C THR A 59 6.68 -4.02 8.70
N SER A 60 6.96 -3.66 7.44
CA SER A 60 7.01 -4.59 6.30
C SER A 60 5.72 -5.41 6.11
N LEU A 61 4.57 -4.89 6.57
CA LEU A 61 3.24 -5.47 6.28
C LEU A 61 2.68 -5.00 4.94
N VAL A 62 3.12 -3.84 4.48
CA VAL A 62 2.76 -3.24 3.19
C VAL A 62 4.03 -2.81 2.48
N ALA A 63 4.06 -2.93 1.16
CA ALA A 63 5.12 -2.39 0.31
C ALA A 63 4.60 -1.16 -0.45
N ARG A 64 5.44 -0.13 -0.53
CA ARG A 64 5.20 1.05 -1.37
C ARG A 64 5.83 0.82 -2.74
N VAL A 65 5.04 0.96 -3.79
CA VAL A 65 5.47 0.88 -5.19
C VAL A 65 5.33 2.26 -5.81
N THR A 66 6.41 2.79 -6.37
CA THR A 66 6.40 4.10 -7.04
C THR A 66 6.76 3.93 -8.51
N LEU A 67 5.98 4.54 -9.41
CA LEU A 67 6.29 4.54 -10.84
C LEU A 67 7.62 5.28 -11.11
N PRO A 68 8.40 4.84 -12.11
CA PRO A 68 9.60 5.56 -12.53
C PRO A 68 9.22 6.94 -13.11
N GLU A 69 10.13 7.90 -13.02
CA GLU A 69 9.83 9.31 -13.30
C GLU A 69 9.30 9.57 -14.71
N ASP A 70 9.79 8.83 -15.70
CA ASP A 70 9.39 8.87 -17.10
C ASP A 70 7.93 8.43 -17.34
N GLN A 71 7.33 7.71 -16.39
CA GLN A 71 5.94 7.24 -16.46
C GLN A 71 4.98 8.05 -15.59
N ARG A 72 5.47 9.10 -14.90
CA ARG A 72 4.63 9.93 -14.03
C ARG A 72 3.94 11.01 -14.86
N THR A 73 2.63 11.12 -14.70
CA THR A 73 1.83 12.24 -15.24
C THR A 73 1.22 13.03 -14.09
N ARG A 74 1.10 14.36 -14.25
CA ARG A 74 0.64 15.28 -13.19
C ARG A 74 -0.66 14.83 -12.52
N ASP A 75 -1.62 14.35 -13.30
CA ASP A 75 -2.99 14.12 -12.84
C ASP A 75 -3.24 12.65 -12.43
N ASN A 76 -2.25 11.75 -12.60
CA ASN A 76 -2.37 10.33 -12.23
C ASN A 76 -1.56 10.00 -10.97
N PRO A 77 -2.04 9.03 -10.17
CA PRO A 77 -1.27 8.51 -9.05
C PRO A 77 0.00 7.81 -9.55
N HIS A 78 1.10 8.05 -8.84
CA HIS A 78 2.39 7.42 -9.11
C HIS A 78 2.90 6.62 -7.91
N VAL A 79 2.14 6.57 -6.81
CA VAL A 79 2.43 5.80 -5.60
C VAL A 79 1.28 4.85 -5.34
N PHE A 80 1.62 3.58 -5.17
CA PHE A 80 0.70 2.46 -4.96
C PHE A 80 1.16 1.66 -3.76
N TYR A 81 0.24 0.92 -3.14
CA TYR A 81 0.50 0.13 -1.94
C TYR A 81 0.01 -1.29 -2.14
N CYS A 82 0.82 -2.29 -1.81
CA CYS A 82 0.46 -3.69 -1.94
C CYS A 82 0.98 -4.52 -0.76
N LEU A 83 0.50 -5.75 -0.61
CA LEU A 83 1.13 -6.67 0.33
C LEU A 83 2.51 -7.09 -0.19
N PRO A 84 3.54 -7.16 0.67
CA PRO A 84 4.84 -7.68 0.27
C PRO A 84 4.68 -9.16 -0.08
N LYS A 85 5.01 -9.52 -1.33
CA LYS A 85 4.97 -10.91 -1.77
C LYS A 85 6.10 -11.70 -1.11
N ARG A 86 5.76 -12.79 -0.42
CA ARG A 86 6.71 -13.87 -0.12
C ARG A 86 7.02 -14.61 -1.44
N GLY A 87 8.08 -14.19 -2.12
CA GLY A 87 8.53 -14.82 -3.35
C GLY A 87 7.81 -14.33 -4.61
N GLU A 88 8.62 -13.98 -5.60
CA GLU A 88 8.29 -13.76 -7.02
C GLU A 88 7.63 -12.42 -7.41
N GLN A 89 8.54 -11.50 -7.73
CA GLN A 89 8.42 -10.35 -8.63
C GLN A 89 7.43 -10.59 -9.78
N ARG A 90 6.33 -9.84 -9.81
CA ARG A 90 5.58 -9.60 -11.06
C ARG A 90 5.01 -8.20 -11.07
N TRP A 91 5.86 -7.23 -11.42
CA TRP A 91 5.48 -5.85 -11.74
C TRP A 91 5.89 -5.44 -13.17
N LYS A 92 5.90 -6.42 -14.08
CA LYS A 92 5.83 -6.17 -15.52
C LYS A 92 4.39 -6.55 -15.90
N THR A 93 3.48 -5.68 -16.27
CA THR A 93 3.54 -4.55 -17.22
C THR A 93 2.24 -3.76 -17.06
N ARG A 94 2.31 -2.44 -16.90
CA ARG A 94 1.16 -1.56 -17.20
C ARG A 94 1.57 -0.68 -18.36
N THR A 95 1.02 -0.97 -19.54
CA THR A 95 1.08 -0.09 -20.70
C THR A 95 -0.06 0.91 -20.52
N TYR A 96 0.27 2.19 -20.40
CA TYR A 96 -0.70 3.29 -20.51
C TYR A 96 -1.01 3.56 -21.99
#